data_AF-A0AAD6FPB1-F1
#
_entry.id   AF-A0AAD6FPB1-F1
#
_cell.length_a   1.000
_cell.length_b   1.000
_cell.length_c   1.000
_cell.angle_alpha   90.00
_cell.angle_beta   90.00
_cell.angle_gamma   90.00
#
_symmetry.space_group_name_H-M   'P 1'
#
loop_
_entity.id
_entity.type
_entity.pdbx_description
1 polymer ?
#
loop_
_entity_poly.entity_id
_entity_poly.type
_entity_poly.pdbx_seq_one_letter_code
_entity_poly.pdbx_strand_id
1 'polypeptide(L)'
;MGTEMGCREERGVAGDGWEDGRIRGIARQEFRTRILPYETPTRLYVWKRHSANASAPDQLSLALAWNRVDIARSQIFIYGQQWPIGSLEQAMLDALVLDRVDFVKLLIENGVSMHRFLTLSRLEELYNTRHGPSNTLYHLVRDVKKGNLPPDYRISLIDIGLVIEYLMGGAYRCNYTRKRFRTLYHNLFGPKRVSE
;
A
#
# COMPACT_ATOMS: atom_id res chain seq x y z
N MET A 1 12.02 41.75 -34.14
CA MET A 1 10.88 41.00 -34.72
C MET A 1 11.15 39.53 -34.40
N GLY A 2 10.76 38.96 -33.26
CA GLY A 2 9.52 39.14 -32.52
C GLY A 2 8.47 38.18 -33.08
N THR A 3 8.53 36.90 -32.73
CA THR A 3 7.42 35.96 -32.97
C THR A 3 7.34 35.01 -31.79
N GLU A 4 6.21 35.10 -31.12
CA GLU A 4 5.89 34.55 -29.81
C GLU A 4 5.64 33.04 -29.88
N MET A 5 6.24 32.30 -28.94
CA MET A 5 5.79 30.96 -28.62
C MET A 5 4.51 31.08 -27.78
N GLY A 6 3.39 30.66 -28.36
CA GLY A 6 2.12 30.55 -27.64
C GLY A 6 2.15 29.39 -26.65
N CYS A 7 2.36 29.72 -25.37
CA CYS A 7 1.97 28.86 -24.26
C CYS A 7 0.43 28.79 -24.24
N ARG A 8 -0.14 27.63 -24.54
CA ARG A 8 -1.56 27.36 -24.30
C ARG A 8 -1.71 26.62 -22.98
N GLU A 9 -2.40 27.31 -22.08
CA GLU A 9 -2.78 26.93 -20.73
C GLU A 9 -3.74 25.74 -20.67
N GLU A 10 -3.64 25.01 -19.56
CA GLU A 10 -4.22 23.71 -19.24
C GLU A 10 -5.75 23.71 -19.11
N ARG A 11 -6.37 22.54 -19.26
CA ARG A 11 -7.54 22.13 -18.46
C ARG A 11 -7.44 20.65 -18.14
N GLY A 12 -7.25 20.36 -16.85
CA GLY A 12 -7.02 19.04 -16.31
C GLY A 12 -8.27 18.19 -16.08
N VAL A 13 -8.01 16.99 -15.56
CA VAL A 13 -8.99 16.19 -14.83
C VAL A 13 -8.26 15.56 -13.65
N ALA A 14 -8.81 15.79 -12.46
CA ALA A 14 -8.31 15.37 -11.17
C ALA A 14 -8.10 13.85 -11.06
N GLY A 15 -6.96 13.47 -10.49
CA GLY A 15 -6.70 12.15 -9.95
C GLY A 15 -6.07 12.33 -8.58
N ASP A 16 -6.91 12.32 -7.54
CA ASP A 16 -6.50 12.37 -6.14
C ASP A 16 -5.75 11.06 -5.81
N GLY A 17 -4.43 11.09 -5.91
CA GLY A 17 -3.58 9.92 -5.74
C GLY A 17 -2.18 10.28 -5.27
N TRP A 18 -2.01 10.44 -3.96
CA TRP A 18 -0.75 10.19 -3.23
C TRP A 18 0.54 10.85 -3.75
N GLU A 19 0.45 12.01 -4.41
CA GLU A 19 1.63 12.78 -4.80
C GLU A 19 1.86 13.95 -3.85
N ASP A 20 2.41 13.64 -2.67
CA ASP A 20 3.44 14.52 -2.14
C ASP A 20 4.79 13.82 -2.20
N GLY A 21 5.40 13.86 -3.40
CA GLY A 21 6.78 13.43 -3.64
C GLY A 21 7.80 14.12 -2.72
N ARG A 22 7.41 15.19 -2.02
CA ARG A 22 8.23 15.88 -1.02
C ARG A 22 8.51 15.01 0.21
N ILE A 23 7.53 14.25 0.72
CA ILE A 23 7.72 13.42 1.93
C ILE A 23 8.66 12.24 1.64
N ARG A 24 8.48 11.58 0.49
CA ARG A 24 9.38 10.50 0.02
C ARG A 24 10.78 11.03 -0.36
N GLY A 25 10.89 12.29 -0.76
CA GLY A 25 12.16 12.97 -1.04
C GLY A 25 12.96 13.25 0.23
N ILE A 26 12.31 13.85 1.25
CA ILE A 26 12.91 14.16 2.56
C ILE A 26 13.39 12.88 3.26
N ALA A 27 12.59 11.81 3.23
CA ALA A 27 12.99 10.52 3.80
C ALA A 27 14.19 9.88 3.08
N ARG A 28 14.36 10.08 1.76
CA ARG A 28 15.50 9.55 1.00
C ARG A 28 16.79 10.34 1.19
N GLN A 29 16.72 11.65 1.43
CA GLN A 29 17.91 12.51 1.53
C GLN A 29 18.59 12.42 2.91
N GLU A 30 17.83 12.23 3.99
CA GLU A 30 18.37 12.18 5.36
C GLU A 30 19.00 10.82 5.73
N PHE A 31 18.59 9.72 5.10
CA PHE A 31 19.08 8.37 5.46
C PHE A 31 20.47 8.03 4.88
N ARG A 32 20.94 8.75 3.85
CA ARG A 32 22.22 8.41 3.21
C ARG A 32 23.45 8.99 3.91
N THR A 33 23.29 9.95 4.82
CA THR A 33 24.44 10.66 5.40
C THR A 33 24.74 10.36 6.86
N ARG A 34 23.85 9.73 7.64
CA ARG A 34 24.12 9.50 9.07
C ARG A 34 23.48 8.23 9.61
N ILE A 35 24.25 7.13 9.60
CA ILE A 35 24.06 6.06 10.60
C ILE A 35 24.47 6.65 11.94
N LEU A 36 23.53 7.27 12.67
CA LEU A 36 23.73 7.60 14.08
C LEU A 36 23.06 6.52 14.94
N PRO A 37 23.76 5.99 15.95
CA PRO A 37 23.22 5.00 16.86
C PRO A 37 22.01 5.54 17.63
N TYR A 38 21.26 4.61 18.20
CA TYR A 38 20.03 4.82 18.96
C TYR A 38 20.18 5.93 20.02
N GLU A 39 19.12 6.75 20.13
CA GLU A 39 18.87 7.73 21.20
C GLU A 39 19.80 8.95 21.34
N THR A 40 19.96 9.77 20.29
CA THR A 40 20.40 11.16 20.50
C THR A 40 19.20 12.12 20.58
N PRO A 41 19.19 13.09 21.52
CA PRO A 41 18.14 14.10 21.65
C PRO A 41 17.79 14.79 20.33
N THR A 42 18.80 14.99 19.47
CA THR A 42 18.67 15.60 18.15
C THR A 42 17.63 14.93 17.24
N ARG A 43 17.43 13.62 17.33
CA ARG A 43 16.50 12.89 16.45
C ARG A 43 15.04 13.10 16.84
N LEU A 44 14.76 13.19 18.14
CA LEU A 44 13.42 13.54 18.64
C LEU A 44 13.08 15.00 18.33
N TYR A 45 14.07 15.90 18.40
CA TYR A 45 13.90 17.30 18.00
C TYR A 45 13.57 17.45 16.50
N VAL A 46 14.27 16.70 15.63
CA VAL A 46 13.96 16.70 14.19
C VAL A 46 12.55 16.19 13.93
N TRP A 47 12.15 15.08 14.57
CA TRP A 47 10.76 14.60 14.45
C TRP A 47 9.76 15.66 14.92
N LYS A 48 9.91 16.22 16.13
CA LYS A 48 9.00 17.24 16.67
C LYS A 48 8.90 18.46 15.75
N ARG A 49 10.00 18.89 15.14
CA ARG A 49 10.00 20.04 14.22
C ARG A 49 9.19 19.75 12.95
N HIS A 50 9.26 18.53 12.43
CA HIS A 50 8.52 18.13 11.23
C HIS A 50 7.07 17.72 11.52
N SER A 51 6.76 17.25 12.74
CA SER A 51 5.43 16.77 13.14
C SER A 51 4.56 17.80 13.86
N ALA A 52 5.13 18.94 14.31
CA ALA A 52 4.43 19.92 15.15
C ALA A 52 3.08 20.43 14.60
N ASN A 53 2.93 20.48 13.28
CA ASN A 53 1.71 20.95 12.61
C ASN A 53 0.97 19.84 11.83
N ALA A 54 1.43 18.60 11.92
CA ALA A 54 0.88 17.48 11.17
C ALA A 54 -0.28 16.82 11.93
N SER A 55 -1.32 16.38 11.21
CA SER A 55 -2.43 15.63 11.81
C SER A 55 -1.93 14.26 12.32
N ALA A 56 -2.64 13.61 13.26
CA ALA A 56 -2.21 12.30 13.77
C ALA A 56 -1.99 11.24 12.67
N PRO A 57 -2.84 11.13 11.62
CA PRO A 57 -2.57 10.30 10.44
C PRO A 57 -1.29 10.66 9.68
N ASP A 58 -1.00 11.96 9.52
CA ASP A 58 0.22 12.42 8.84
C ASP A 58 1.46 12.10 9.66
N GLN A 59 1.40 12.28 10.97
CA GLN A 59 2.47 11.90 11.89
C GLN A 59 2.74 10.39 11.82
N LEU A 60 1.69 9.58 11.74
CA LEU A 60 1.80 8.13 11.61
C LEU A 60 2.43 7.74 10.27
N SER A 61 2.00 8.37 9.18
CA SER A 61 2.59 8.20 7.85
C SER A 61 4.08 8.55 7.82
N LEU A 62 4.48 9.65 8.49
CA LEU A 62 5.88 10.03 8.66
C LEU A 62 6.67 9.00 9.47
N ALA A 63 6.11 8.51 10.58
CA ALA A 63 6.75 7.49 11.40
C ALA A 63 6.93 6.16 10.63
N LEU A 64 5.95 5.76 9.83
CA LEU A 64 6.01 4.61 8.91
C LEU A 64 7.11 4.78 7.86
N ALA A 65 7.15 5.94 7.19
CA ALA A 65 8.17 6.25 6.19
C ALA A 65 9.59 6.21 6.76
N TRP A 66 9.76 6.66 8.01
CA TRP A 66 11.04 6.65 8.71
C TRP A 66 11.34 5.34 9.45
N ASN A 67 10.40 4.38 9.43
CA ASN A 67 10.48 3.14 10.18
C ASN A 67 10.78 3.34 11.68
N ARG A 68 10.04 4.25 12.33
CA ARG A 68 10.20 4.58 13.76
C ARG A 68 8.97 4.21 14.57
N VAL A 69 8.84 2.92 14.85
CA VAL A 69 7.73 2.36 15.64
C VAL A 69 7.75 2.84 17.10
N ASP A 70 8.94 3.08 17.64
CA ASP A 70 9.16 3.63 18.98
C ASP A 70 8.57 5.04 19.12
N ILE A 71 8.73 5.88 18.11
CA ILE A 71 8.11 7.21 18.06
C ILE A 71 6.59 7.05 17.91
N ALA A 72 6.12 6.17 17.04
CA ALA A 72 4.69 5.95 16.86
C ALA A 72 4.01 5.52 18.17
N ARG A 73 4.61 4.57 18.90
CA ARG A 73 4.10 4.07 20.18
C ARG A 73 4.10 5.13 21.27
N SER A 74 5.15 5.95 21.36
CA SER A 74 5.31 6.90 22.48
C SER A 74 4.67 8.28 22.25
N GLN A 75 4.57 8.73 20.99
CA GLN A 75 4.15 10.10 20.67
C GLN A 75 2.81 10.18 19.92
N ILE A 76 2.40 9.11 19.22
CA ILE A 76 1.23 9.15 18.32
C ILE A 76 0.07 8.35 18.89
N PHE A 77 0.32 7.12 19.35
CA PHE A 77 -0.68 6.28 20.01
C PHE A 77 -0.81 6.62 21.50
N ILE A 78 -1.19 7.88 21.78
CA ILE A 78 -1.47 8.36 23.12
C ILE A 78 -2.94 8.13 23.51
N TYR A 79 -3.20 7.98 24.81
CA TYR A 79 -4.56 7.77 25.32
C TYR A 79 -5.48 8.96 24.95
N GLY A 80 -6.67 8.66 24.46
CA GLY A 80 -7.66 9.67 24.05
C GLY A 80 -7.47 10.22 22.63
N GLN A 81 -6.47 9.74 21.87
CA GLN A 81 -6.32 10.10 20.46
C GLN A 81 -7.50 9.59 19.63
N GLN A 82 -8.20 10.49 18.96
CA GLN A 82 -9.23 10.13 17.99
C GLN A 82 -8.62 9.95 16.61
N TRP A 83 -8.96 8.84 15.97
CA TRP A 83 -8.54 8.51 14.62
C TRP A 83 -9.71 8.72 13.66
N PRO A 84 -9.49 9.42 12.53
CA PRO A 84 -10.49 9.46 11.48
C PRO A 84 -10.77 8.04 10.95
N ILE A 85 -12.01 7.84 10.49
CA ILE A 85 -12.46 6.55 9.96
C ILE A 85 -11.59 6.18 8.75
N GLY A 86 -11.06 4.97 8.72
CA GLY A 86 -10.22 4.48 7.61
C GLY A 86 -8.74 4.82 7.73
N SER A 87 -8.33 5.74 8.63
CA SER A 87 -6.92 6.16 8.72
C SER A 87 -6.00 5.04 9.19
N LEU A 88 -6.45 4.24 10.17
CA LEU A 88 -5.67 3.11 10.66
C LEU A 88 -5.61 1.97 9.65
N GLU A 89 -6.69 1.75 8.88
CA GLU A 89 -6.68 0.81 7.77
C GLU A 89 -5.73 1.23 6.65
N GLN A 90 -5.65 2.53 6.34
CA GLN A 90 -4.69 3.02 5.36
C GLN A 90 -3.25 2.83 5.86
N ALA A 91 -2.98 3.18 7.11
CA ALA A 91 -1.68 2.94 7.74
C ALA A 91 -1.31 1.44 7.76
N MET A 92 -2.29 0.56 7.90
CA MET A 92 -2.09 -0.89 7.80
C MET A 92 -1.70 -1.33 6.39
N LEU A 93 -2.34 -0.79 5.34
CA LEU A 93 -1.93 -1.05 3.95
C LEU A 93 -0.47 -0.63 3.74
N ASP A 94 -0.11 0.59 4.16
CA ASP A 94 1.24 1.11 3.99
C ASP A 94 2.26 0.28 4.77
N ALA A 95 1.94 -0.14 5.99
CA ALA A 95 2.80 -1.00 6.80
C ALA A 95 3.07 -2.35 6.13
N LEU A 96 2.06 -2.96 5.50
CA LEU A 96 2.19 -4.23 4.78
C LEU A 96 3.01 -4.06 3.50
N VAL A 97 2.76 -2.99 2.74
CA VAL A 97 3.48 -2.70 1.49
C VAL A 97 4.96 -2.38 1.73
N LEU A 98 5.27 -1.72 2.84
CA LEU A 98 6.63 -1.33 3.22
C LEU A 98 7.37 -2.39 4.06
N ASP A 99 6.77 -3.58 4.26
CA ASP A 99 7.32 -4.68 5.07
C ASP A 99 7.69 -4.24 6.50
N ARG A 100 6.81 -3.47 7.15
CA ARG A 100 7.02 -2.94 8.51
C ARG A 100 6.26 -3.74 9.55
N VAL A 101 6.78 -4.92 9.88
CA VAL A 101 6.14 -5.88 10.80
C VAL A 101 5.81 -5.27 12.17
N ASP A 102 6.69 -4.44 12.74
CA ASP A 102 6.45 -3.85 14.07
C ASP A 102 5.31 -2.82 14.07
N PHE A 103 5.09 -2.13 12.95
CA PHE A 103 3.93 -1.27 12.77
C PHE A 103 2.65 -2.08 12.60
N VAL A 104 2.69 -3.21 11.89
CA VAL A 104 1.53 -4.12 11.79
C VAL A 104 1.09 -4.58 13.18
N LYS A 105 2.03 -5.01 14.03
CA LYS A 105 1.75 -5.38 15.42
C LYS A 105 1.12 -4.22 16.20
N LEU A 106 1.74 -3.03 16.12
CA LEU A 106 1.25 -1.84 16.79
C LEU A 106 -0.19 -1.48 16.36
N LEU A 107 -0.50 -1.58 15.07
CA LEU A 107 -1.84 -1.27 14.55
C LEU A 107 -2.89 -2.29 14.98
N ILE A 108 -2.53 -3.58 15.05
CA ILE A 108 -3.41 -4.62 15.58
C ILE A 108 -3.68 -4.38 17.08
N GLU A 109 -2.64 -4.06 17.86
CA GLU A 109 -2.75 -3.69 19.28
C GLU A 109 -3.69 -2.49 19.49
N ASN A 110 -3.75 -1.56 18.53
CA ASN A 110 -4.55 -0.33 18.60
C ASN A 110 -5.90 -0.41 17.86
N GLY A 111 -6.41 -1.62 17.59
CA GLY A 111 -7.80 -1.84 17.18
C GLY A 111 -8.03 -2.15 15.70
N VAL A 112 -6.98 -2.32 14.89
CA VAL A 112 -7.14 -2.80 13.51
C VAL A 112 -7.41 -4.30 13.51
N SER A 113 -8.63 -4.70 13.14
CA SER A 113 -8.98 -6.10 12.94
C SER A 113 -8.61 -6.58 11.54
N MET A 114 -7.72 -7.58 11.45
CA MET A 114 -7.32 -8.17 10.16
C MET A 114 -8.49 -8.77 9.37
N HIS A 115 -9.49 -9.33 10.06
CA HIS A 115 -10.67 -9.91 9.42
C HIS A 115 -11.52 -8.85 8.71
N ARG A 116 -11.67 -7.67 9.32
CA ARG A 116 -12.41 -6.54 8.69
C ARG A 116 -11.54 -5.80 7.68
N PHE A 117 -10.23 -5.80 7.89
CA PHE A 117 -9.28 -5.11 7.04
C PHE A 117 -9.09 -5.80 5.68
N LEU A 118 -8.88 -7.12 5.64
CA LEU A 118 -8.59 -7.87 4.43
C LEU A 118 -9.84 -8.14 3.59
N THR A 119 -10.20 -7.17 2.75
CA THR A 119 -11.23 -7.33 1.70
C THR A 119 -10.60 -7.86 0.41
N LEU A 120 -11.43 -8.36 -0.52
CA LEU A 120 -10.94 -8.83 -1.82
C LEU A 120 -10.21 -7.73 -2.60
N SER A 121 -10.75 -6.50 -2.59
CA SER A 121 -10.14 -5.36 -3.28
C SER A 121 -8.75 -5.04 -2.71
N ARG A 122 -8.63 -4.99 -1.38
CA ARG A 122 -7.36 -4.72 -0.70
C ARG A 122 -6.35 -5.83 -0.90
N LEU A 123 -6.79 -7.09 -0.86
CA LEU A 123 -5.91 -8.23 -1.09
C LEU A 123 -5.35 -8.21 -2.52
N GLU A 124 -6.19 -7.93 -3.51
CA GLU A 124 -5.75 -7.81 -4.89
C GLU A 124 -4.80 -6.61 -5.09
N GLU A 125 -5.07 -5.48 -4.44
CA GLU A 125 -4.16 -4.33 -4.41
C GLU A 125 -2.79 -4.69 -3.82
N LEU A 126 -2.78 -5.41 -2.69
CA LEU A 126 -1.54 -5.88 -2.06
C LEU A 126 -0.74 -6.82 -2.95
N TYR A 127 -1.39 -7.74 -3.69
CA TYR A 127 -0.67 -8.63 -4.63
C TYR A 127 -0.11 -7.90 -5.85
N ASN A 128 -0.74 -6.81 -6.28
CA ASN A 128 -0.32 -6.03 -7.45
C ASN A 128 0.61 -4.86 -7.10
N THR A 129 0.98 -4.70 -5.82
CA THR A 129 1.92 -3.65 -5.43
C THR A 129 3.28 -3.84 -6.11
N ARG A 130 3.82 -2.74 -6.62
CA ARG A 130 5.20 -2.68 -7.15
C ARG A 130 6.21 -2.27 -6.08
N HIS A 131 5.72 -1.95 -4.90
CA HIS A 131 6.52 -1.56 -3.76
C HIS A 131 6.83 -2.81 -2.94
N GLY A 132 8.11 -3.15 -2.83
CA GLY A 132 8.57 -4.37 -2.15
C GLY A 132 9.77 -4.99 -2.87
N PRO A 133 10.28 -6.12 -2.36
CA PRO A 133 11.30 -6.88 -3.08
C PRO A 133 10.74 -7.41 -4.40
N SER A 134 11.63 -7.66 -5.36
CA SER A 134 11.25 -8.30 -6.62
C SER A 134 10.60 -9.65 -6.34
N ASN A 135 9.46 -9.92 -6.99
CA ASN A 135 8.75 -11.19 -6.89
C ASN A 135 8.61 -11.84 -8.28
N THR A 136 8.34 -13.15 -8.28
CA THR A 136 8.21 -13.97 -9.50
C THR A 136 6.76 -14.17 -9.93
N LEU A 137 5.80 -13.53 -9.24
CA LEU A 137 4.37 -13.79 -9.43
C LEU A 137 3.93 -13.55 -10.88
N TYR A 138 4.38 -12.46 -11.50
CA TYR A 138 4.04 -12.15 -12.89
C TYR A 138 4.51 -13.24 -13.87
N HIS A 139 5.72 -13.76 -13.68
CA HIS A 139 6.25 -14.85 -14.50
C HIS A 139 5.45 -16.15 -14.30
N LEU A 140 5.13 -16.51 -13.05
CA LEU A 140 4.32 -17.68 -12.74
C LEU A 140 2.91 -17.60 -13.35
N VAL A 141 2.27 -16.43 -13.30
CA VAL A 141 0.96 -16.23 -13.93
C VAL A 141 1.06 -16.39 -15.45
N ARG A 142 2.13 -15.88 -16.08
CA ARG A 142 2.38 -16.04 -17.51
C ARG A 142 2.52 -17.51 -17.90
N ASP A 143 3.29 -18.27 -17.12
CA ASP A 143 3.52 -19.70 -17.36
C ASP A 143 2.22 -20.50 -17.25
N VAL A 144 1.41 -20.23 -16.23
CA VAL A 144 0.14 -20.94 -15.98
C VAL A 144 -0.92 -20.58 -17.02
N LYS A 145 -0.99 -19.31 -17.45
CA LYS A 145 -1.98 -18.87 -18.45
C LYS A 145 -1.56 -19.18 -19.89
N LYS A 146 -0.31 -19.59 -20.12
CA LYS A 146 0.24 -19.93 -21.45
C LYS A 146 -0.03 -18.86 -22.51
N GLY A 147 -0.05 -17.59 -22.10
CA GLY A 147 -0.47 -16.47 -22.94
C GLY A 147 0.49 -15.29 -22.84
N ASN A 148 0.51 -14.46 -23.89
CA ASN A 148 1.17 -13.16 -23.85
C ASN A 148 0.28 -12.18 -23.08
N LEU A 149 0.59 -11.99 -21.79
CA LEU A 149 -0.06 -10.98 -20.97
C LEU A 149 0.48 -9.60 -21.34
N PRO A 150 -0.37 -8.57 -21.40
CA PRO A 150 0.09 -7.22 -21.61
C PRO A 150 0.96 -6.71 -20.43
N PRO A 151 1.84 -5.72 -20.66
CA PRO A 151 2.78 -5.22 -19.64
C PRO A 151 2.11 -4.61 -18.39
N ASP A 152 0.87 -4.14 -18.54
CA ASP A 152 0.03 -3.52 -17.51
C ASP A 152 -1.06 -4.45 -16.98
N TYR A 153 -0.96 -5.76 -17.28
CA TYR A 153 -1.91 -6.74 -16.81
C TYR A 153 -2.01 -6.75 -15.27
N ARG A 154 -3.22 -6.49 -14.76
CA ARG A 154 -3.53 -6.59 -13.33
C ARG A 154 -3.86 -8.04 -12.97
N ILE A 155 -3.09 -8.60 -12.04
CA ILE A 155 -3.23 -9.98 -11.60
C ILE A 155 -4.48 -10.10 -10.73
N SER A 156 -5.41 -10.99 -11.12
CA SER A 156 -6.62 -11.26 -10.34
C SER A 156 -6.37 -12.31 -9.24
N LEU A 157 -7.23 -12.34 -8.22
CA LEU A 157 -7.22 -13.41 -7.21
C LEU A 157 -7.42 -14.81 -7.81
N ILE A 158 -8.12 -14.90 -8.95
CA ILE A 158 -8.29 -16.16 -9.68
C ILE A 158 -6.94 -16.61 -10.27
N ASP A 159 -6.17 -15.69 -10.87
CA ASP A 159 -4.84 -15.99 -11.42
C ASP A 159 -3.89 -16.46 -10.31
N ILE A 160 -3.92 -15.81 -9.15
CA ILE A 160 -3.17 -16.23 -7.96
C ILE A 160 -3.59 -17.64 -7.52
N GLY A 161 -4.90 -17.93 -7.56
CA GLY A 161 -5.41 -19.26 -7.27
C GLY A 161 -4.82 -20.35 -8.16
N LEU A 162 -4.70 -20.07 -9.46
CA LEU A 162 -4.09 -21.00 -10.43
C LEU A 162 -2.59 -21.19 -10.17
N VAL A 163 -1.88 -20.12 -9.81
CA VAL A 163 -0.46 -20.21 -9.43
C VAL A 163 -0.28 -21.07 -8.17
N ILE A 164 -1.12 -20.89 -7.14
CA ILE A 164 -1.04 -21.71 -5.92
C ILE A 164 -1.30 -23.19 -6.25
N GLU A 165 -2.29 -23.50 -7.09
CA GLU A 165 -2.55 -24.87 -7.54
C GLU A 165 -1.37 -25.46 -8.31
N TYR A 166 -0.77 -24.67 -9.21
CA TYR A 166 0.41 -25.08 -9.97
C TYR A 166 1.61 -25.41 -9.05
N LEU A 167 1.86 -24.55 -8.05
CA LEU A 167 2.98 -24.73 -7.12
C LEU A 167 2.76 -25.89 -6.14
N MET A 168 1.54 -26.09 -5.65
CA MET A 168 1.23 -27.17 -4.70
C MET A 168 1.10 -28.53 -5.41
N GLY A 169 0.70 -28.53 -6.69
CA GLY A 169 0.56 -29.72 -7.50
C GLY A 169 -0.48 -30.72 -7.01
N GLY A 170 -0.47 -31.92 -7.62
CA GLY A 170 -1.33 -33.03 -7.24
C GLY A 170 -2.82 -32.72 -7.41
N ALA A 171 -3.60 -32.94 -6.34
CA ALA A 171 -5.05 -32.74 -6.31
C ALA A 171 -5.49 -31.51 -5.50
N TYR A 172 -4.54 -30.62 -5.12
CA TYR A 172 -4.91 -29.43 -4.37
C TYR A 172 -5.78 -28.50 -5.21
N ARG A 173 -6.81 -27.94 -4.57
CA ARG A 173 -7.71 -26.97 -5.20
C ARG A 173 -7.86 -25.73 -4.33
N CYS A 174 -7.34 -24.62 -4.82
CA CYS A 174 -7.37 -23.34 -4.15
C CYS A 174 -8.81 -22.82 -4.03
N ASN A 175 -9.10 -22.12 -2.92
CA ASN A 175 -10.42 -21.53 -2.72
C ASN A 175 -10.76 -20.48 -3.79
N TYR A 176 -9.76 -19.78 -4.33
CA TYR A 176 -9.96 -18.76 -5.36
C TYR A 176 -10.40 -19.32 -6.73
N THR A 177 -10.16 -20.60 -7.01
CA THR A 177 -10.56 -21.24 -8.28
C THR A 177 -11.91 -21.94 -8.19
N ARG A 178 -12.49 -22.08 -6.98
CA ARG A 178 -13.78 -22.74 -6.77
C ARG A 178 -14.92 -21.94 -7.40
N LYS A 179 -15.92 -22.65 -7.93
CA LYS A 179 -17.10 -22.07 -8.59
C LYS A 179 -17.78 -20.99 -7.72
N ARG A 180 -17.99 -21.27 -6.43
CA ARG A 180 -18.59 -20.34 -5.46
C ARG A 180 -17.83 -19.02 -5.38
N PHE A 181 -16.50 -19.08 -5.29
CA PHE A 181 -15.67 -17.88 -5.22
C PHE A 181 -15.69 -17.12 -6.54
N ARG A 182 -15.55 -17.82 -7.67
CA ARG A 182 -15.59 -17.19 -9.00
C ARG A 182 -16.88 -16.42 -9.24
N THR A 183 -18.04 -16.99 -8.89
CA THR A 183 -19.33 -16.29 -8.97
C THR A 183 -19.34 -15.02 -8.10
N LEU A 184 -18.87 -15.12 -6.85
CA LEU A 184 -18.79 -13.97 -5.96
C LEU A 184 -17.85 -12.88 -6.49
N TYR A 185 -16.67 -13.27 -6.97
CA TYR A 185 -15.67 -12.36 -7.53
C TYR A 185 -16.18 -11.65 -8.79
N HIS A 186 -16.81 -12.37 -9.72
CA HIS A 186 -17.40 -11.77 -10.92
C HIS A 186 -18.59 -10.86 -10.60
N ASN A 187 -19.34 -11.10 -9.54
CA ASN A 187 -20.41 -10.18 -9.14
C ASN A 187 -19.88 -8.86 -8.59
N LEU A 188 -18.69 -8.87 -7.98
CA LEU A 188 -18.05 -7.68 -7.41
C LEU A 188 -17.23 -6.89 -8.43
N PHE A 189 -16.51 -7.58 -9.32
CA PHE A 189 -15.53 -6.98 -10.22
C PHE A 189 -15.82 -7.23 -11.72
N GLY A 190 -16.88 -7.99 -12.04
CA GLY A 190 -17.27 -8.23 -13.42
C GLY A 190 -17.89 -6.98 -14.06
N PRO A 191 -17.89 -6.92 -15.41
CA PRO A 191 -18.54 -5.83 -16.13
C PRO A 191 -20.02 -5.79 -15.74
N LYS A 192 -20.46 -4.68 -15.16
CA LYS A 192 -21.88 -4.44 -14.90
C LYS A 192 -22.58 -4.47 -16.25
N ARG A 193 -23.47 -5.44 -16.47
CA ARG A 193 -24.35 -5.41 -17.64
C ARG A 193 -25.16 -4.14 -17.53
N VAL A 194 -24.88 -3.18 -18.40
CA VAL A 194 -25.79 -2.05 -18.62
C VAL A 194 -27.04 -2.68 -19.20
N SER A 195 -28.09 -2.75 -18.41
CA SER A 195 -29.42 -3.07 -18.90
C SER A 195 -29.87 -1.88 -19.75
N GLU A 196 -29.82 -2.05 -21.07
CA GLU A 196 -30.56 -1.23 -22.04
C GLU A 196 -32.07 -1.39 -21.84
#